data_AF-A0A7C3R0K0-F1
#
_entry.id   AF-A0A7C3R0K0-F1
#
_cell.length_a   1.000
_cell.length_b   1.000
_cell.length_c   1.000
_cell.angle_alpha   90.00
_cell.angle_beta   90.00
_cell.angle_gamma   90.00
#
_symmetry.space_group_name_H-M   'P 1'
#
loop_
_entity.id
_entity.type
_entity.pdbx_description
1 polymer ?
#
loop_
_entity_poly.entity_id
_entity_poly.type
_entity_poly.pdbx_seq_one_letter_code
_entity_poly.pdbx_strand_id
1 'polypeptide(L)'
;MLCLRCGYSLPDDAAFCPNCGFLQAPPDVAEEIAEPTTCIVFHVYRLLEDYLTLEHWFVAREEGPWAAYDVAESSRWTDHVRFLSKGNKKAIRALRELVERLRAEGWEYFGRGLQWYALRFRRRL
;
A
#
# COMPACT_ATOMS: atom_id res chain seq x y z
N MET A 1 -9.60 -24.53 -25.46
CA MET A 1 -9.46 -24.50 -23.96
C MET A 1 -10.83 -24.48 -23.27
N LEU A 2 -10.91 -24.61 -21.94
CA LEU A 2 -12.18 -24.49 -21.19
C LEU A 2 -12.22 -23.17 -20.42
N CYS A 3 -13.41 -22.57 -20.31
CA CYS A 3 -13.60 -21.35 -19.54
C CYS A 3 -13.29 -21.58 -18.05
N LEU A 4 -12.39 -20.78 -17.48
CA LEU A 4 -11.99 -20.85 -16.07
C LEU A 4 -13.14 -20.64 -15.07
N ARG A 5 -14.24 -20.02 -15.51
CA ARG A 5 -15.40 -19.74 -14.65
C ARG A 5 -16.57 -20.70 -14.86
N CYS A 6 -16.92 -21.02 -16.11
CA CYS A 6 -18.15 -21.77 -16.40
C CYS A 6 -17.93 -23.11 -17.12
N GLY A 7 -16.68 -23.50 -17.39
CA GLY A 7 -16.37 -24.77 -18.05
C GLY A 7 -16.83 -24.88 -19.51
N TYR A 8 -17.29 -23.78 -20.12
CA TYR A 8 -17.65 -23.75 -21.54
C TYR A 8 -16.44 -23.99 -22.43
N SER A 9 -16.63 -24.70 -23.55
CA SER A 9 -15.56 -24.94 -24.53
C SER A 9 -15.26 -23.66 -25.31
N LEU A 10 -14.00 -23.25 -25.30
CA LEU A 10 -13.52 -22.03 -25.90
C LEU A 10 -12.49 -22.32 -27.00
N PRO A 11 -12.44 -21.50 -28.06
CA PRO A 11 -11.27 -21.38 -28.92
C PRO A 11 -10.00 -21.12 -28.10
N ASP A 12 -8.85 -21.59 -28.57
CA ASP A 12 -7.58 -21.46 -27.84
C ASP A 12 -7.06 -20.01 -27.76
N ASP A 13 -7.61 -19.11 -28.56
CA ASP A 13 -7.31 -17.67 -28.62
C ASP A 13 -8.42 -16.78 -28.03
N ALA A 14 -9.45 -17.36 -27.41
CA ALA A 14 -10.60 -16.60 -26.93
C ALA A 14 -10.27 -15.77 -25.68
N ALA A 15 -10.10 -14.45 -25.83
CA ALA A 15 -9.83 -13.52 -24.72
C ALA A 15 -10.99 -13.36 -23.72
N PHE A 16 -12.22 -13.71 -24.08
CA PHE A 16 -13.37 -13.71 -23.18
C PHE A 16 -14.33 -14.85 -23.53
N CYS A 17 -15.04 -15.35 -22.52
CA CYS A 17 -16.02 -16.40 -22.71
C CYS A 17 -17.32 -15.82 -23.32
N PRO A 18 -17.75 -16.25 -24.51
CA PRO A 18 -19.00 -15.77 -25.11
C PRO A 18 -20.24 -16.21 -24.33
N ASN A 19 -20.13 -17.25 -23.50
CA ASN A 19 -21.24 -17.76 -22.70
C ASN A 19 -21.44 -17.01 -21.38
N CYS A 20 -20.37 -16.51 -20.73
CA CYS A 20 -20.48 -15.87 -19.40
C CYS A 20 -19.78 -14.51 -19.26
N GLY A 21 -19.13 -14.03 -20.31
CA GLY A 21 -18.42 -12.74 -20.32
C GLY A 21 -17.12 -12.70 -19.52
N PHE A 22 -16.69 -13.82 -18.92
CA PHE A 22 -15.46 -13.85 -18.13
C PHE A 22 -14.22 -13.76 -19.02
N LEU A 23 -13.32 -12.83 -18.70
CA LEU A 23 -12.04 -12.66 -19.39
C LEU A 23 -11.17 -13.92 -19.18
N GLN A 24 -10.65 -14.47 -20.28
CA GLN A 24 -9.67 -15.55 -20.27
C GLN A 24 -8.35 -14.89 -20.61
N ALA A 25 -7.63 -14.43 -19.59
CA ALA A 25 -6.33 -13.81 -19.82
C ALA A 25 -5.41 -14.84 -20.53
N PRO A 26 -4.79 -14.51 -21.67
CA PRO A 26 -3.74 -15.33 -22.24
C PRO A 26 -2.58 -15.47 -21.23
N PRO A 27 -1.91 -16.63 -21.17
CA PRO A 27 -0.76 -16.81 -20.28
C PRO A 27 0.41 -15.85 -20.57
N ASP A 28 0.51 -15.30 -21.79
CA ASP A 28 1.62 -14.43 -22.23
C ASP A 28 1.43 -12.91 -21.98
N VAL A 29 0.34 -12.48 -21.35
CA VAL A 29 0.13 -11.04 -21.00
C VAL A 29 0.01 -10.79 -19.51
N ALA A 30 0.30 -11.79 -18.67
CA ALA A 30 0.29 -11.64 -17.22
C ALA A 30 1.63 -11.14 -16.64
N GLU A 31 2.72 -11.15 -17.41
CA GLU A 31 4.07 -10.95 -16.86
C GLU A 31 4.69 -9.57 -17.12
N GLU A 32 4.10 -8.71 -17.95
CA GLU A 32 4.82 -7.52 -18.46
C GLU A 32 4.22 -6.14 -18.13
N ILE A 33 3.37 -6.02 -17.09
CA ILE A 33 3.19 -4.73 -16.38
C ILE A 33 2.95 -4.99 -14.89
N ALA A 34 3.85 -5.70 -14.21
CA ALA A 34 3.97 -5.52 -12.77
C ALA A 34 4.61 -4.13 -12.56
N GLU A 35 3.80 -3.06 -12.63
CA GLU A 35 4.26 -1.75 -12.17
C GLU A 35 4.88 -1.96 -10.78
N PRO A 36 6.08 -1.40 -10.52
CA PRO A 36 6.76 -1.63 -9.26
C PRO A 36 5.77 -1.27 -8.15
N THR A 37 5.46 -2.23 -7.29
CA THR A 37 4.49 -1.99 -6.21
C THR A 37 5.01 -0.82 -5.39
N THR A 38 4.25 0.28 -5.42
CA THR A 38 4.61 1.49 -4.70
C THR A 38 3.86 1.51 -3.39
N CYS A 39 4.55 1.93 -2.33
CA CYS A 39 3.91 2.21 -1.06
C CYS A 39 4.14 3.67 -0.64
N ILE A 40 3.13 4.24 0.00
CA ILE A 40 3.12 5.62 0.48
C ILE A 40 2.88 5.60 1.99
N VAL A 41 3.62 6.43 2.71
CA VAL A 41 3.44 6.59 4.16
C VAL A 41 2.33 7.60 4.45
N PHE A 42 1.37 7.20 5.26
CA PHE A 42 0.25 8.00 5.75
C PHE A 42 0.37 8.24 7.25
N HIS A 43 -0.07 9.41 7.71
CA HIS A 43 -0.29 9.68 9.13
C HIS A 43 -1.72 9.27 9.48
N VAL A 44 -1.86 8.42 10.49
CA VAL A 44 -3.15 8.00 11.05
C VAL A 44 -3.20 8.43 12.51
N TYR A 45 -4.41 8.75 12.97
CA TYR A 45 -4.64 9.09 14.37
C TYR A 45 -6.01 8.61 14.84
N ARG A 46 -6.14 8.48 16.16
CA ARG A 46 -7.37 8.15 16.87
C ARG A 46 -7.53 9.09 18.07
N LEU A 47 -8.71 9.68 18.21
CA LEU A 47 -9.06 10.48 19.38
C LEU A 47 -9.29 9.57 20.59
N LEU A 48 -8.68 9.91 21.72
CA LEU A 48 -8.85 9.18 22.98
C LEU A 48 -10.06 9.68 23.76
N GLU A 49 -10.48 8.93 24.78
CA GLU A 49 -11.69 9.20 25.58
C GLU A 49 -11.66 10.55 26.31
N ASP A 50 -10.48 11.13 26.53
CA ASP A 50 -10.33 12.45 27.14
C ASP A 50 -10.65 13.61 26.18
N TYR A 51 -10.90 13.33 24.90
CA TYR A 51 -11.15 14.29 23.81
C TYR A 51 -10.05 15.36 23.61
N LEU A 52 -8.93 15.27 24.34
CA LEU A 52 -7.83 16.23 24.34
C LEU A 52 -6.53 15.61 23.85
N THR A 53 -6.48 14.29 23.74
CA THR A 53 -5.32 13.50 23.33
C THR A 53 -5.63 12.69 22.08
N LEU A 54 -4.67 12.69 21.16
CA LEU A 54 -4.65 11.84 19.99
C LEU A 54 -3.59 10.75 20.19
N GLU A 55 -3.93 9.52 19.84
CA GLU A 55 -2.95 8.49 19.53
C GLU A 55 -2.63 8.56 18.04
N HIS A 56 -1.36 8.56 17.69
CA HIS A 56 -0.87 8.72 16.33
C HIS A 56 0.02 7.53 15.94
N TRP A 57 0.02 7.19 14.65
CA TRP A 57 0.99 6.29 14.03
C TRP A 57 1.14 6.59 12.55
N PHE A 58 2.18 6.04 11.94
CA PHE A 58 2.36 6.03 10.50
C PHE A 58 2.03 4.65 9.94
N VAL A 59 1.44 4.64 8.75
CA VAL A 59 1.10 3.43 8.01
C VAL A 59 1.71 3.53 6.62
N ALA A 60 2.51 2.54 6.23
CA ALA A 60 2.92 2.37 4.85
C ALA A 60 1.86 1.52 4.14
N ARG A 61 1.27 2.07 3.07
CA ARG A 61 0.22 1.41 2.31
C ARG A 61 0.65 1.22 0.87
N GLU A 62 0.50 -0.01 0.39
CA GLU A 62 0.78 -0.39 -0.99
C GLU A 62 -0.50 -0.28 -1.83
N GLU A 63 -0.39 0.28 -3.03
CA GLU A 63 -1.48 0.28 -4.01
C GLU A 63 -1.38 -0.99 -4.86
N GLY A 64 -2.25 -1.97 -4.59
CA GLY A 64 -2.38 -3.19 -5.38
C GLY A 64 -3.52 -3.10 -6.40
N PRO A 65 -3.54 -3.98 -7.41
CA PRO A 65 -4.54 -3.97 -8.49
C PRO A 65 -6.00 -4.18 -8.04
N TRP A 66 -6.22 -4.69 -6.83
CA TRP A 66 -7.56 -5.02 -6.32
C TRP A 66 -7.95 -4.22 -5.07
N ALA A 67 -6.98 -3.83 -4.25
CA ALA A 67 -7.19 -3.03 -3.05
C ALA A 67 -5.85 -2.46 -2.56
N ALA A 68 -5.91 -1.34 -1.85
CA ALA A 68 -4.77 -0.85 -1.09
C ALA A 68 -4.73 -1.57 0.27
N TYR A 69 -3.54 -2.04 0.67
CA TYR A 69 -3.35 -2.74 1.94
C TYR A 69 -2.13 -2.20 2.69
N ASP A 70 -2.19 -2.29 4.01
CA ASP A 70 -1.14 -1.78 4.90
C ASP A 70 -0.01 -2.81 4.98
N VAL A 71 1.20 -2.40 4.60
CA VAL A 71 2.38 -3.28 4.59
C VAL A 71 3.19 -3.17 5.87
N ALA A 72 3.14 -2.02 6.54
CA ALA A 72 3.82 -1.80 7.82
C ALA A 72 3.23 -0.62 8.60
N GLU A 73 3.34 -0.67 9.93
CA GLU A 73 2.98 0.42 10.83
C GLU A 73 4.16 0.84 11.71
N SER A 74 4.28 2.13 12.03
CA SER A 74 5.20 2.61 13.05
C SER A 74 4.74 2.24 14.47
N SER A 75 5.60 2.44 15.45
CA SER A 75 5.14 2.54 16.84
C SER A 75 4.15 3.69 17.03
N ARG A 76 3.21 3.49 17.96
CA ARG A 76 2.18 4.48 18.32
C ARG A 76 2.75 5.48 19.32
N TRP A 77 2.27 6.72 19.27
CA TRP A 77 2.57 7.72 20.29
C TRP A 77 1.35 8.59 20.59
N THR A 78 1.31 9.13 21.81
CA THR A 78 0.26 10.08 22.21
C THR A 78 0.77 11.52 22.21
N ASP A 79 -0.09 12.44 21.80
CA ASP A 79 0.13 13.87 21.91
C ASP A 79 -1.20 14.61 22.06
N HIS A 80 -1.17 15.83 22.57
CA HIS A 80 -2.37 16.65 22.62
C HIS A 80 -2.86 16.99 21.21
N VAL A 81 -4.17 17.21 21.05
CA VAL A 81 -4.80 17.59 19.77
C VAL A 81 -4.13 18.87 19.23
N ARG A 82 -3.15 18.69 18.35
CA ARG A 82 -2.35 19.73 17.72
C ARG A 82 -1.93 19.26 16.32
N PHE A 83 -1.65 20.21 15.45
CA PHE A 83 -1.13 19.91 14.11
C PHE A 83 0.19 19.14 14.20
N LEU A 84 0.27 18.02 13.46
CA LEU A 84 1.49 17.24 13.36
C LEU A 84 2.55 18.03 12.58
N SER A 85 3.64 18.40 13.25
CA SER A 85 4.71 19.19 12.63
C SER A 85 6.00 18.39 12.46
N LYS A 86 6.84 18.83 11.51
CA LYS A 86 8.19 18.28 11.28
C LYS A 86 9.15 18.42 12.47
N GLY A 87 8.77 19.18 13.50
CA GLY A 87 9.54 19.33 14.75
C GLY A 87 9.13 18.35 15.86
N ASN A 88 8.08 17.56 15.66
CA ASN A 88 7.61 16.63 16.67
C ASN A 88 8.57 15.44 16.80
N LYS A 89 9.32 15.37 17.90
CA LYS A 89 10.33 14.32 18.15
C LYS A 89 9.74 12.91 18.19
N LYS A 90 8.53 12.74 18.72
CA LYS A 90 7.85 11.43 18.77
C LYS A 90 7.49 10.96 17.36
N ALA A 91 6.96 11.87 16.54
CA ALA A 91 6.65 11.59 15.15
C ALA A 91 7.90 11.27 14.32
N ILE A 92 8.98 12.05 14.48
CA ILE A 92 10.24 11.79 13.77
C ILE A 92 10.80 10.41 14.12
N ARG A 93 10.74 10.03 15.40
CA ARG A 93 11.15 8.71 15.87
C ARG A 93 10.31 7.60 15.23
N ALA A 94 8.98 7.70 15.33
CA ALA A 94 8.07 6.71 14.77
C ALA A 94 8.23 6.56 13.25
N LEU A 95 8.39 7.68 12.53
CA LEU A 95 8.65 7.65 11.09
C LEU A 95 9.97 6.94 10.77
N ARG A 96 11.04 7.23 11.52
CA ARG A 96 12.35 6.57 11.31
C ARG A 96 12.26 5.06 11.52
N GLU A 97 11.59 4.62 12.59
CA GLU A 97 11.37 3.20 12.89
C GLU A 97 10.62 2.50 11.73
N LEU A 98 9.61 3.14 11.16
CA LEU A 98 8.90 2.63 9.98
C LEU A 98 9.80 2.55 8.75
N VAL A 99 10.60 3.59 8.48
CA VAL A 99 11.54 3.61 7.34
C VAL A 99 12.60 2.50 7.46
N GLU A 100 13.13 2.29 8.65
CA GLU A 100 14.11 1.23 8.92
C GLU A 100 13.50 -0.16 8.68
N ARG A 101 12.25 -0.37 9.13
CA ARG A 101 11.52 -1.62 8.87
C ARG A 101 11.30 -1.85 7.36
N LEU A 102 10.79 -0.84 6.65
CA LEU A 102 10.57 -0.93 5.20
C LEU A 102 11.86 -1.29 4.47
N ARG A 103 12.98 -0.64 4.81
CA ARG A 103 14.28 -0.96 4.20
C ARG A 103 14.73 -2.40 4.49
N ALA A 104 14.52 -2.89 5.71
CA ALA A 104 14.83 -4.27 6.07
C ALA A 104 13.99 -5.30 5.28
N GLU A 105 12.78 -4.91 4.86
CA GLU A 105 11.87 -5.72 4.04
C GLU A 105 12.11 -5.57 2.51
N GLY A 106 13.14 -4.84 2.09
CA GLY A 106 13.52 -4.68 0.68
C GLY A 106 12.85 -3.50 -0.04
N TRP A 107 12.22 -2.59 0.70
CA TRP A 107 11.66 -1.36 0.13
C TRP A 107 12.74 -0.30 -0.08
N GLU A 108 12.80 0.25 -1.29
CA GLU A 108 13.71 1.33 -1.67
C GLU A 108 12.98 2.68 -1.67
N TYR A 109 13.54 3.65 -0.95
CA TYR A 109 13.05 5.02 -0.97
C TYR A 109 13.26 5.65 -2.35
N PHE A 110 12.20 6.21 -2.95
CA PHE A 110 12.30 6.86 -4.27
C PHE A 110 11.69 8.26 -4.33
N GLY A 111 11.13 8.77 -3.23
CA GLY A 111 10.62 10.14 -3.21
C GLY A 111 9.71 10.46 -2.04
N ARG A 112 9.10 11.64 -2.10
CA ARG A 112 8.24 12.18 -1.05
C ARG A 112 7.06 12.93 -1.69
N GLY A 113 5.87 12.81 -1.10
CA GLY A 113 4.67 13.57 -1.42
C GLY A 113 4.65 14.98 -0.78
N LEU A 114 3.47 15.58 -0.68
CA LEU A 114 3.33 16.96 -0.17
C LEU A 114 3.68 17.09 1.32
N GLN A 115 3.31 16.08 2.12
CA GLN A 115 3.58 16.08 3.55
C GLN A 115 5.00 15.61 3.84
N TRP A 116 5.62 16.15 4.89
CA TRP A 116 7.00 15.81 5.27
C TRP A 116 7.19 14.33 5.60
N TYR A 117 6.13 13.67 6.09
CA TYR A 117 6.08 12.25 6.41
C TYR A 117 5.61 11.36 5.24
N ALA A 118 5.11 11.93 4.14
CA ALA A 118 4.57 11.17 3.00
C ALA A 118 5.68 10.60 2.13
N LEU A 119 6.52 9.74 2.70
CA LEU A 119 7.61 9.06 2.00
C LEU A 119 7.04 8.01 1.05
N ARG A 120 7.70 7.82 -0.09
CA ARG A 120 7.33 6.85 -1.12
C ARG A 120 8.43 5.82 -1.29
N PHE A 121 8.04 4.55 -1.34
CA PHE A 121 8.95 3.43 -1.55
C PHE A 121 8.48 2.53 -2.69
N ARG A 122 9.45 1.90 -3.36
CA ARG A 122 9.21 0.88 -4.38
C ARG A 122 9.88 -0.42 -3.93
N ARG A 123 9.27 -1.56 -4.25
CA ARG A 123 9.91 -2.85 -3.99
C ARG A 123 10.97 -3.13 -5.05
N ARG A 124 12.16 -3.58 -4.65
CA ARG A 124 13.10 -4.21 -5.59
C ARG A 124 12.63 -5.65 -5.80
N LEU A 125 12.24 -5.97 -7.04
CA LEU A 125 11.99 -7.35 -7.47
C LEU A 125 13.31 -8.12 -7.56
#